data_AF-A0A183AVF4-F1
#
_entry.id   AF-A0A183AVF4-F1
#
_cell.length_a   1.000
_cell.length_b   1.000
_cell.length_c   1.000
_cell.angle_alpha   90.00
_cell.angle_beta   90.00
_cell.angle_gamma   90.00
#
_symmetry.space_group_name_H-M   'P 1'
#
loop_
_entity.id
_entity.type
_entity.pdbx_description
1 polymer ?
#
loop_
_entity_poly.entity_id
_entity_poly.type
_entity_poly.pdbx_seq_one_letter_code
_entity_poly.pdbx_strand_id
1 'polypeptide(L)'
;MKLKSFLTLLYSNEKAKYFQPLHRALFVSPFISRPSSQHNAVKIPWPNVFADGDVEKWIRDFELNASCNGIKGSVHLVTALGALLTGRARAVYDLNLESNQALDYEHLKAALVAEFSKEGNGEKAS
;
A
#
# COMPACT_ATOMS: atom_id res chain seq x y z
N MET A 1 -13.81 -6.94 14.25
CA MET A 1 -13.11 -7.33 13.00
C MET A 1 -11.61 -7.38 13.29
N LYS A 2 -10.95 -8.55 13.17
CA LYS A 2 -9.57 -8.76 13.67
C LYS A 2 -8.53 -8.37 12.60
N LEU A 3 -7.68 -7.38 12.92
CA LEU A 3 -6.58 -6.85 12.11
C LEU A 3 -5.65 -7.93 11.52
N LYS A 4 -5.56 -9.09 12.18
CA LYS A 4 -4.78 -10.25 11.73
C LYS A 4 -5.30 -10.86 10.42
N SER A 5 -6.60 -10.81 10.14
CA SER A 5 -7.16 -11.35 8.89
C SER A 5 -6.88 -10.47 7.67
N PHE A 6 -6.67 -9.16 7.86
CA PHE A 6 -6.43 -8.22 6.75
C PHE A 6 -5.00 -8.31 6.20
N LEU A 7 -4.00 -8.51 7.08
CA LEU A 7 -2.62 -8.77 6.66
C LEU A 7 -2.50 -10.09 5.87
N THR A 8 -3.29 -11.11 6.21
CA THR A 8 -3.32 -12.38 5.47
C THR A 8 -3.91 -12.23 4.06
N LEU A 9 -4.89 -11.33 3.86
CA LEU A 9 -5.48 -11.05 2.55
C LEU A 9 -4.52 -10.31 1.62
N LEU A 10 -3.75 -9.36 2.14
CA LEU A 10 -2.69 -8.69 1.36
C LEU A 10 -1.53 -9.65 1.02
N TYR A 11 -1.27 -10.66 1.87
CA TYR A 11 -0.25 -11.68 1.62
C TYR A 11 -0.71 -12.85 0.71
N SER A 12 -2.02 -12.99 0.46
CA SER A 12 -2.57 -14.14 -0.30
C SER A 12 -2.77 -13.87 -1.80
N ASN A 13 -2.45 -12.69 -2.31
CA ASN A 13 -2.65 -12.36 -3.73
C ASN A 13 -1.51 -12.87 -4.65
N GLU A 14 -0.82 -13.94 -4.25
CA GLU A 14 0.22 -14.61 -5.05
C GLU A 14 -0.16 -16.04 -5.50
N LYS A 15 -1.38 -16.52 -5.23
CA LYS A 15 -1.78 -17.91 -5.54
C LYS A 15 -3.11 -18.08 -6.30
N ALA A 16 -3.61 -17.03 -6.97
CA ALA A 16 -4.80 -17.14 -7.83
C ALA A 16 -4.49 -17.47 -9.31
N LYS A 17 -3.29 -18.01 -9.61
CA LYS A 17 -3.03 -18.70 -10.88
C LYS A 17 -3.13 -20.20 -10.60
N TYR A 18 -3.66 -20.95 -11.55
CA TYR A 18 -3.89 -22.41 -11.51
C TYR A 18 -5.24 -22.87 -10.93
N PHE A 19 -6.33 -22.43 -11.54
CA PHE A 19 -7.50 -23.30 -11.73
C PHE A 19 -7.78 -23.44 -13.22
N GLN A 20 -7.41 -24.59 -13.79
CA GLN A 20 -7.79 -25.02 -15.13
C GLN A 20 -8.25 -26.47 -15.01
N PRO A 21 -9.53 -26.82 -15.27
CA PRO A 21 -9.94 -28.21 -15.32
C PRO A 21 -9.54 -28.83 -16.67
N LEU A 22 -8.54 -29.69 -16.56
CA LEU A 22 -8.22 -30.89 -17.34
C LEU A 22 -9.10 -31.20 -18.58
N HIS A 23 -8.62 -30.91 -19.79
CA HIS A 23 -8.94 -31.70 -20.99
C HIS A 23 -7.73 -31.81 -21.94
N ARG A 24 -7.04 -32.95 -21.82
CA ARG A 24 -6.36 -33.76 -22.85
C ARG A 24 -6.08 -33.13 -24.23
N ALA A 25 -4.80 -32.84 -24.53
CA ALA A 25 -4.16 -33.14 -25.82
C ALA A 25 -2.63 -32.98 -25.73
N LEU A 26 -1.92 -33.95 -26.30
CA LEU A 26 -0.46 -34.01 -26.43
C LEU A 26 0.06 -32.87 -27.32
N PHE A 27 0.90 -31.99 -26.77
CA PHE A 27 1.86 -31.24 -27.58
C PHE A 27 3.16 -31.09 -26.81
N VAL A 28 4.20 -31.75 -27.31
CA VAL A 28 5.55 -31.70 -26.77
C VAL A 28 6.18 -30.41 -27.29
N SER A 29 6.34 -29.40 -26.43
CA SER A 29 7.23 -28.27 -26.69
C SER A 29 8.44 -28.37 -25.76
N PRO A 30 9.68 -28.31 -26.26
CA PRO A 30 10.86 -28.23 -25.41
C PRO A 30 11.01 -26.77 -24.96
N PHE A 31 10.06 -26.28 -24.15
CA PHE A 31 10.32 -25.06 -23.40
C PHE A 31 11.25 -25.47 -22.26
N ILE A 32 12.52 -25.12 -22.44
CA ILE A 32 13.54 -25.11 -21.40
C ILE A 32 12.88 -24.52 -20.14
N SER A 33 12.57 -25.39 -19.18
CA SER A 33 12.23 -24.96 -17.83
C SER A 33 13.49 -24.35 -17.26
N ARG A 34 13.61 -23.03 -17.41
CA ARG A 34 14.56 -22.27 -16.59
C ARG A 34 14.25 -22.70 -15.15
N PRO A 35 15.22 -23.24 -14.39
CA PRO A 35 15.00 -23.45 -12.97
C PRO A 35 14.51 -22.12 -12.42
N SER A 36 13.39 -22.14 -11.69
CA SER A 36 12.90 -20.95 -10.99
C SER A 36 14.09 -20.42 -10.22
N SER A 37 14.66 -19.31 -10.71
CA SER A 37 15.64 -18.55 -9.97
C SER A 37 15.01 -18.39 -8.60
N GLN A 38 15.65 -18.97 -7.59
CA GLN A 38 15.36 -18.63 -6.21
C GLN A 38 15.82 -17.18 -6.07
N HIS A 39 15.01 -16.26 -6.60
CA HIS A 39 15.06 -14.89 -6.21
C HIS A 39 14.71 -14.96 -4.74
N ASN A 40 15.73 -14.84 -3.89
CA ASN A 40 15.56 -14.42 -2.51
C ASN A 40 14.71 -13.15 -2.60
N ALA A 41 13.39 -13.28 -2.42
CA ALA A 41 12.51 -12.15 -2.45
C ALA A 41 12.95 -11.28 -1.27
N VAL A 42 13.71 -10.22 -1.55
CA VAL A 42 14.09 -9.24 -0.55
C VAL A 42 12.77 -8.68 -0.05
N LYS A 43 12.40 -9.05 1.18
CA LYS A 43 11.17 -8.57 1.79
C LYS A 43 11.40 -7.11 2.15
N ILE A 44 10.93 -6.23 1.29
CA ILE A 44 11.06 -4.78 1.49
C ILE A 44 10.12 -4.40 2.64
N PRO A 45 10.66 -3.90 3.77
CA PRO A 45 9.85 -3.62 4.95
C PRO A 45 8.94 -2.42 4.70
N TRP A 46 7.71 -2.48 5.22
CA TRP A 46 6.82 -1.32 5.27
C TRP A 46 7.45 -0.23 6.15
N PRO A 47 7.18 1.07 5.85
CA PRO A 47 7.64 2.15 6.70
C PRO A 47 6.96 2.06 8.08
N ASN A 48 7.57 2.73 9.06
CA ASN A 48 7.00 2.82 10.40
C ASN A 48 5.64 3.53 10.37
N VAL A 49 4.80 3.21 11.37
CA VAL A 49 3.51 3.89 11.57
C VAL A 49 3.74 5.40 11.71
N PHE A 50 2.96 6.20 10.99
CA PHE A 50 3.01 7.64 11.02
C PHE A 50 1.97 8.22 11.97
N ALA A 51 2.45 9.04 12.90
CA ALA A 51 1.62 9.83 13.80
C ALA A 51 1.76 11.33 13.53
N ASP A 52 2.99 11.76 13.26
CA ASP A 52 3.41 13.15 13.08
C ASP A 52 4.80 13.22 12.40
N GLY A 53 5.19 14.42 11.95
CA GLY A 53 6.50 14.73 11.37
C GLY A 53 6.44 15.10 9.89
N ASP A 54 7.54 14.85 9.18
CA ASP A 54 7.66 15.14 7.74
C ASP A 54 6.80 14.16 6.93
N VAL A 55 5.57 14.60 6.68
CA VAL A 55 4.54 13.85 5.94
C VAL A 55 4.94 13.59 4.49
N GLU A 56 5.65 14.51 3.84
CA GLU A 56 6.04 14.35 2.45
C GLU A 56 7.10 13.26 2.30
N LYS A 57 8.12 13.29 3.16
CA LYS A 57 9.14 12.25 3.20
C LYS A 57 8.50 10.89 3.49
N TRP A 58 7.60 10.83 4.47
CA TRP A 58 6.94 9.58 4.83
C TRP A 58 6.06 9.03 3.69
N ILE A 59 5.30 9.87 2.99
CA ILE A 59 4.47 9.46 1.83
C ILE A 59 5.36 8.92 0.70
N ARG A 60 6.51 9.56 0.41
CA ARG A 60 7.46 9.06 -0.59
C ARG A 60 7.99 7.67 -0.23
N ASP A 61 8.36 7.47 1.02
CA ASP A 61 8.81 6.16 1.51
C ASP A 61 7.68 5.12 1.41
N PHE A 62 6.44 5.49 1.74
CA PHE A 62 5.26 4.64 1.60
C PHE A 62 5.01 4.22 0.14
N GLU A 63 4.99 5.16 -0.81
CA GLU A 63 4.74 4.90 -2.23
C GLU A 63 5.84 4.03 -2.85
N LEU A 64 7.10 4.27 -2.48
CA LEU A 64 8.23 3.45 -2.90
C LEU A 64 8.05 2.00 -2.42
N ASN A 65 7.72 1.81 -1.14
CA ASN A 65 7.49 0.48 -0.58
C ASN A 65 6.27 -0.20 -1.20
N ALA A 66 5.18 0.53 -1.45
CA ALA A 66 3.99 0.00 -2.13
C ALA A 66 4.33 -0.49 -3.55
N SER A 67 5.07 0.32 -4.31
CA SER A 67 5.54 -0.03 -5.66
C SER A 67 6.43 -1.29 -5.65
N CYS A 68 7.39 -1.33 -4.73
CA CYS A 68 8.28 -2.47 -4.53
C CYS A 68 7.54 -3.76 -4.13
N ASN A 69 6.43 -3.65 -3.40
CA ASN A 69 5.56 -4.77 -3.04
C ASN A 69 4.47 -5.06 -4.10
N GLY A 70 4.50 -4.37 -5.25
CA GLY A 70 3.56 -4.59 -6.34
C GLY A 70 2.12 -4.12 -6.05
N ILE A 71 1.90 -3.31 -5.00
CA ILE A 71 0.60 -2.72 -4.71
C ILE A 71 0.31 -1.66 -5.77
N LYS A 72 -0.81 -1.82 -6.46
CA LYS A 72 -1.29 -0.90 -7.48
C LYS A 72 -2.77 -0.62 -7.28
N GLY A 73 -3.22 0.55 -7.71
CA GLY A 73 -4.62 0.94 -7.67
C GLY A 73 -5.02 1.61 -6.35
N SER A 74 -5.93 2.57 -6.48
CA SER A 74 -6.30 3.48 -5.41
C SER A 74 -6.81 2.77 -4.16
N VAL A 75 -7.75 1.84 -4.31
CA VAL A 75 -8.36 1.10 -3.18
C VAL A 75 -7.33 0.39 -2.31
N HIS A 76 -6.32 -0.23 -2.92
CA HIS A 76 -5.27 -0.94 -2.20
C HIS A 76 -4.31 0.03 -1.50
N LEU A 77 -3.97 1.15 -2.14
CA LEU A 77 -3.16 2.21 -1.55
C LEU A 77 -3.87 2.88 -0.37
N VAL A 78 -5.15 3.23 -0.51
CA VAL A 78 -5.98 3.79 0.58
C VAL A 78 -6.02 2.85 1.78
N THR A 79 -6.22 1.55 1.54
CA THR A 79 -6.24 0.55 2.61
C THR A 79 -4.89 0.44 3.33
N ALA A 80 -3.78 0.36 2.58
CA ALA A 80 -2.45 0.26 3.14
C ALA A 80 -2.04 1.54 3.89
N LEU A 81 -2.39 2.71 3.34
CA LEU A 81 -2.19 4.02 3.94
C LEU A 81 -2.86 4.05 5.31
N GLY A 82 -4.17 3.78 5.38
CA GLY A 82 -4.91 3.81 6.64
C GLY A 82 -4.32 2.88 7.71
N ALA A 83 -3.82 1.70 7.34
CA ALA A 83 -3.22 0.75 8.29
C ALA A 83 -1.92 1.27 8.95
N LEU A 84 -1.25 2.24 8.33
CA LEU A 84 0.02 2.79 8.79
C LEU A 84 -0.12 4.20 9.38
N LEU A 85 -1.33 4.69 9.59
CA LEU A 85 -1.60 5.97 10.25
C LEU A 85 -2.11 5.76 11.68
N THR A 86 -1.69 6.64 12.59
CA THR A 86 -2.19 6.72 13.96
C THR A 86 -2.37 8.17 14.41
N GLY A 87 -3.02 8.38 15.55
CA GLY A 87 -3.18 9.71 16.15
C GLY A 87 -3.85 10.73 15.23
N ARG A 88 -3.26 11.92 15.12
CA ARG A 88 -3.77 13.03 14.30
C ARG A 88 -3.88 12.65 12.83
N ALA A 89 -2.88 11.95 12.29
CA ALA A 89 -2.88 11.53 10.89
C ALA A 89 -4.02 10.56 10.58
N ARG A 90 -4.34 9.65 11.52
CA ARG A 90 -5.46 8.73 11.37
C ARG A 90 -6.80 9.46 11.39
N ALA A 91 -6.98 10.45 12.25
CA ALA A 91 -8.20 11.25 12.31
C ALA A 91 -8.46 12.02 11.01
N VAL A 92 -7.41 12.62 10.41
CA VAL A 92 -7.49 13.28 9.10
C VAL A 92 -7.90 12.29 8.01
N TYR A 93 -7.25 11.11 8.00
CA TYR A 93 -7.59 10.07 7.04
C TYR A 93 -9.04 9.62 7.17
N ASP A 94 -9.53 9.33 8.38
CA ASP A 94 -10.90 8.84 8.58
C ASP A 94 -11.93 9.89 8.17
N LEU A 95 -11.73 11.16 8.53
CA LEU A 95 -12.61 12.27 8.15
C LEU A 95 -12.71 12.42 6.62
N ASN A 96 -11.58 12.37 5.92
CA ASN A 96 -11.56 12.55 4.47
C ASN A 96 -11.97 11.28 3.71
N LEU A 97 -11.83 10.10 4.32
CA LEU A 97 -12.31 8.84 3.76
C LEU A 97 -13.84 8.82 3.74
N GLU A 98 -14.49 9.26 4.81
CA GLU A 98 -15.95 9.34 4.87
C GLU A 98 -16.54 10.29 3.83
N SER A 99 -15.86 11.40 3.53
CA SER A 99 -16.29 12.33 2.47
C SER A 99 -15.98 11.85 1.05
N ASN A 100 -15.10 10.87 0.89
CA ASN A 100 -14.58 10.43 -0.40
C ASN A 100 -15.29 9.16 -0.90
N GLN A 101 -16.33 9.35 -1.71
CA GLN A 101 -17.12 8.25 -2.27
C GLN A 101 -16.33 7.31 -3.20
N ALA A 102 -15.18 7.73 -3.73
CA ALA A 102 -14.45 7.01 -4.77
C ALA A 102 -13.20 6.27 -4.28
N LEU A 103 -12.90 6.26 -2.96
CA LEU A 103 -11.66 5.72 -2.41
C LEU A 103 -10.41 6.22 -3.17
N ASP A 104 -10.39 7.52 -3.44
CA ASP A 104 -9.30 8.18 -4.16
C ASP A 104 -8.11 8.46 -3.23
N TYR A 105 -6.98 7.82 -3.54
CA TYR A 105 -5.71 7.94 -2.83
C TYR A 105 -5.13 9.34 -2.95
N GLU A 106 -5.20 9.98 -4.12
CA GLU A 106 -4.61 11.31 -4.31
C GLU A 106 -5.34 12.36 -3.47
N HIS A 107 -6.65 12.22 -3.31
CA HIS A 107 -7.44 13.06 -2.40
C HIS A 107 -6.99 12.92 -0.94
N LEU A 108 -6.83 11.68 -0.46
CA LEU A 108 -6.41 11.42 0.92
C LEU A 108 -4.96 11.85 1.19
N LYS A 109 -4.08 11.65 0.20
CA LYS A 109 -2.69 12.13 0.22
C LYS A 109 -2.66 13.65 0.35
N ALA A 110 -3.43 14.36 -0.48
CA ALA A 110 -3.49 15.82 -0.43
C ALA A 110 -3.99 16.34 0.92
N ALA A 111 -5.00 15.69 1.52
CA ALA A 111 -5.50 16.06 2.85
C ALA A 111 -4.43 15.89 3.95
N LEU A 112 -3.68 14.78 3.93
CA LEU A 112 -2.58 14.55 4.86
C LEU A 112 -1.46 15.58 4.68
N VAL A 113 -1.05 15.85 3.44
CA VAL A 113 -0.02 16.87 3.18
C VAL A 113 -0.48 18.25 3.66
N ALA A 114 -1.73 18.63 3.39
CA ALA A 114 -2.27 19.92 3.78
C ALA A 114 -2.34 20.13 5.30
N GLU A 115 -2.59 19.07 6.08
CA GLU A 115 -2.62 19.15 7.54
C GLU A 115 -1.21 19.34 8.11
N PHE A 116 -0.26 18.49 7.70
CA PHE A 116 1.06 18.43 8.33
C PHE A 116 2.09 19.40 7.70
N SER A 117 1.82 19.93 6.50
CA SER A 117 2.68 20.94 5.86
C SER A 117 2.58 22.32 6.52
N LYS A 118 1.57 22.58 7.35
CA LYS A 118 1.34 23.88 8.00
C LYS A 118 2.27 24.15 9.19
N GLU A 119 2.90 23.12 9.74
CA GLU A 119 3.73 23.25 10.95
C GLU A 119 5.12 23.87 10.69
N GLY A 120 5.48 24.09 9.42
CA GLY A 120 6.73 24.75 9.03
C GLY A 120 6.70 26.28 8.96
N ASN A 121 5.55 26.94 9.19
CA ASN A 121 5.41 28.41 9.03
C ASN A 121 5.04 29.16 10.33
N GLY A 122 5.31 28.55 11.48
CA GLY A 122 4.96 29.10 12.79
C GLY A 122 6.12 29.79 13.53
N GLU A 123 6.94 30.62 12.87
CA GLU A 123 7.75 31.61 13.59
C GLU A 123 7.51 33.03 13.02
N LYS A 124 6.98 33.88 13.92
CA LYS A 124 7.01 35.36 14.00
C LYS A 124 5.95 36.19 13.27
N ALA A 125 4.86 36.47 13.99
CA ALA A 125 4.30 37.80 14.32
C ALA A 125 3.03 37.52 15.15
N SER A 126 2.77 38.09 16.33
CA SER A 126 3.06 39.41 16.88
C SER A 126 3.08 39.36 18.41
#